data_AF-A0A835GNG1-F1
#
_entry.id   AF-A0A835GNG1-F1
#
_cell.length_a   1.000
_cell.length_b   1.000
_cell.length_c   1.000
_cell.angle_alpha   90.00
_cell.angle_beta   90.00
_cell.angle_gamma   90.00
#
_symmetry.space_group_name_H-M   'P 1'
#
loop_
_entity.id
_entity.type
_entity.pdbx_description
1 polymer ?
#
loop_
_entity_poly.entity_id
_entity_poly.type
_entity_poly.pdbx_seq_one_letter_code
_entity_poly.pdbx_strand_id
1 'polypeptide(L)'
;MDNVYEPSVRRCLNDAAATMKHYSSGPATVNDYFIMYLAKWKRAAVVLLFVWIVVTYLVISPLRCNGNQDEVTEFQERLKKVSSQLETLRQQHSNLISQIKKSSSLNGNLKDIDTGSLFLDGGQGPTEDYENLRRRIYSNTKELWYYVHHELTKVIQEDNKAEKIQTILDQIGERKRSLLSDQQALPELDGYNEWRQAEAANVSDLVQRRLHYLQNPPDCKDARKLICNLNKGCGFGCQLHHIVYCLIFAYATERTLILNSKGWRYNNKGWEYVFMPISDTCTSAYDDKVVMWPVTYDAKVLALTFIDSISQKPKFLPLAIPKDLAHRITRFNGDPSSWWIGQMLKYILKPRQAMQKAINDTIAKMNFKKPIVGVHIRRTDKVGTEAAFHHIHEYMVHVKDYYDQLELTRPVDVRRVYLATDDANVLEDARSKYPSYEFLGDPSIAKTAATHRRYTPLSLTGLLVDLHLLAMCDYLVCTFSSQVGRVAYEMMQTNRVDASDSFFSLDDIYYFGGQNAHDRVAVLPNDGAYQDIPFQVGDLIGIAGNHWNGYGRGTNKRTNVNGLIPWYKTADHLVLYPFPEYKQVPLYTDTRQKDL
;
A
#
# COMPACT_ATOMS: atom_id res chain seq x y z
N MET A 1 -1.17 79.63 -35.48
CA MET A 1 0.09 79.28 -36.14
C MET A 1 -0.12 77.91 -36.77
N ASP A 2 -1.02 77.84 -37.75
CA ASP A 2 -0.83 78.01 -39.22
C ASP A 2 -0.40 76.68 -39.86
N ASN A 3 -1.36 75.95 -40.45
CA ASN A 3 -1.65 75.82 -41.91
C ASN A 3 -0.51 75.05 -42.65
N VAL A 4 -0.77 73.99 -43.43
CA VAL A 4 -1.38 74.01 -44.77
C VAL A 4 -1.76 72.58 -45.26
N TYR A 5 -2.99 72.45 -45.80
CA TYR A 5 -3.59 71.65 -46.90
C TYR A 5 -3.14 70.23 -47.38
N GLU A 6 -4.18 69.40 -47.57
CA GLU A 6 -4.42 68.13 -48.32
C GLU A 6 -4.61 68.37 -49.87
N PRO A 7 -5.08 67.43 -50.76
CA PRO A 7 -5.06 65.93 -50.85
C PRO A 7 -4.90 65.32 -52.30
N SER A 8 -4.95 63.97 -52.39
CA SER A 8 -5.71 63.14 -53.39
C SER A 8 -5.08 62.57 -54.69
N VAL A 9 -5.75 61.51 -55.18
CA VAL A 9 -5.42 60.39 -56.10
C VAL A 9 -5.82 60.63 -57.58
N ARG A 10 -5.13 60.03 -58.61
CA ARG A 10 -5.72 59.33 -59.82
C ARG A 10 -4.80 59.17 -61.07
N ARG A 11 -4.90 57.98 -61.73
CA ARG A 11 -5.09 57.64 -63.19
C ARG A 11 -4.39 56.30 -63.52
N CYS A 12 -4.91 55.23 -64.15
CA CYS A 12 -5.88 54.89 -65.23
C CYS A 12 -5.28 54.65 -66.64
N LEU A 13 -5.62 53.47 -67.23
CA LEU A 13 -5.75 53.07 -68.69
C LEU A 13 -4.43 52.66 -69.43
N ASN A 14 -4.36 51.78 -70.45
CA ASN A 14 -5.22 50.77 -71.13
C ASN A 14 -4.38 49.97 -72.18
N ASP A 15 -4.85 48.75 -72.52
CA ASP A 15 -4.85 47.96 -73.78
C ASP A 15 -3.86 48.13 -74.95
N ALA A 16 -3.46 46.98 -75.53
CA ALA A 16 -3.37 46.75 -76.99
C ALA A 16 -3.41 45.25 -77.36
N ALA A 17 -4.11 44.92 -78.46
CA ALA A 17 -4.46 43.58 -78.95
C ALA A 17 -3.97 43.29 -80.40
N ALA A 18 -4.16 42.03 -80.85
CA ALA A 18 -4.12 41.47 -82.22
C ALA A 18 -2.72 41.06 -82.77
N THR A 19 -2.50 39.97 -83.54
CA THR A 19 -3.33 39.30 -84.57
C THR A 19 -2.84 37.86 -84.90
N MET A 20 -3.75 37.02 -85.43
CA MET A 20 -3.67 35.59 -85.84
C MET A 20 -2.71 35.21 -87.00
N LYS A 21 -2.30 33.93 -87.06
CA LYS A 21 -2.18 33.12 -88.30
C LYS A 21 -2.45 31.62 -88.04
N HIS A 22 -2.93 30.94 -89.07
CA HIS A 22 -3.69 29.68 -89.08
C HIS A 22 -2.90 28.52 -89.74
N TYR A 23 -3.28 27.26 -89.41
CA TYR A 23 -3.09 25.96 -90.12
C TYR A 23 -1.84 25.05 -89.94
N SER A 24 -2.08 23.92 -89.25
CA SER A 24 -1.84 22.48 -89.57
C SER A 24 -0.55 21.96 -90.21
N SER A 25 0.13 21.00 -89.53
CA SER A 25 0.69 19.77 -90.14
C SER A 25 1.25 18.74 -89.12
N GLY A 26 0.70 17.51 -89.09
CA GLY A 26 1.42 16.24 -88.83
C GLY A 26 1.68 15.77 -87.37
N PRO A 27 1.49 14.48 -87.02
CA PRO A 27 1.63 13.97 -85.66
C PRO A 27 3.09 13.57 -85.34
N ALA A 28 3.65 14.10 -84.25
CA ALA A 28 4.81 13.50 -83.60
C ALA A 28 4.34 12.37 -82.67
N THR A 29 4.85 11.17 -82.87
CA THR A 29 4.42 9.95 -82.17
C THR A 29 4.84 9.93 -80.70
N VAL A 30 4.04 9.25 -79.86
CA VAL A 30 4.19 9.04 -78.41
C VAL A 30 5.58 8.54 -77.97
N ASN A 31 6.38 8.00 -78.88
CA ASN A 31 7.69 7.42 -78.58
C ASN A 31 8.78 8.46 -78.26
N ASP A 32 8.70 9.67 -78.82
CA ASP A 32 9.73 10.71 -78.61
C ASP A 32 9.63 11.38 -77.23
N TYR A 33 8.42 11.45 -76.66
CA TYR A 33 8.21 11.89 -75.29
C TYR A 33 8.66 10.84 -74.25
N PHE A 34 8.59 9.55 -74.59
CA PHE A 34 8.91 8.46 -73.67
C PHE A 34 10.43 8.33 -73.41
N ILE A 35 11.25 8.50 -74.46
CA ILE A 35 12.72 8.41 -74.35
C ILE A 35 13.32 9.60 -73.58
N MET A 36 12.73 10.80 -73.70
CA MET A 36 13.18 11.97 -72.94
C MET A 36 12.78 11.90 -71.45
N TYR A 37 11.67 11.21 -71.12
CA TYR A 37 11.22 11.00 -69.74
C TYR A 37 12.09 9.95 -69.01
N LEU A 38 12.47 8.85 -69.69
CA LEU A 38 13.30 7.79 -69.12
C LEU A 38 14.72 8.27 -68.72
N ALA A 39 15.30 9.23 -69.44
CA ALA A 39 16.65 9.73 -69.13
C ALA A 39 16.70 10.58 -67.84
N LYS A 40 15.63 11.34 -67.53
CA LYS A 40 15.53 12.13 -66.27
C LYS A 40 15.24 11.23 -65.06
N TRP A 41 14.48 10.16 -65.23
CA TRP A 41 14.20 9.19 -64.18
C TRP A 41 15.40 8.32 -63.80
N LYS A 42 16.33 8.04 -64.73
CA LYS A 42 17.58 7.33 -64.39
C LYS A 42 18.43 8.09 -63.38
N ARG A 43 18.53 9.42 -63.51
CA ARG A 43 19.28 10.25 -62.55
C ARG A 43 18.57 10.31 -61.19
N ALA A 44 17.25 10.46 -61.18
CA ALA A 44 16.45 10.44 -59.95
C ALA A 44 16.51 9.07 -59.23
N ALA A 45 16.47 7.96 -59.98
CA ALA A 45 16.56 6.62 -59.43
C ALA A 45 17.94 6.33 -58.80
N VAL A 46 19.03 6.80 -59.40
CA VAL A 46 20.38 6.69 -58.82
C VAL A 46 20.49 7.48 -57.52
N VAL A 47 19.92 8.70 -57.48
CA VAL A 47 19.89 9.52 -56.25
C VAL A 47 19.05 8.84 -55.17
N LEU A 48 17.86 8.34 -55.50
CA LEU A 48 16.99 7.62 -54.57
C LEU A 48 17.63 6.33 -54.05
N LEU A 49 18.39 5.62 -54.90
CA LEU A 49 19.12 4.41 -54.50
C LEU A 49 20.29 4.75 -53.57
N PHE A 50 20.98 5.87 -53.81
CA PHE A 50 22.02 6.37 -52.91
C PHE A 50 21.44 6.81 -51.55
N VAL A 51 20.32 7.53 -51.56
CA VAL A 51 19.58 7.90 -50.33
C VAL A 51 19.10 6.65 -49.59
N TRP A 52 18.58 5.65 -50.30
CA TRP A 52 18.16 4.39 -49.69
C TRP A 52 19.34 3.65 -49.05
N ILE A 53 20.50 3.58 -49.71
CA ILE A 53 21.74 2.99 -49.16
C ILE A 53 22.22 3.75 -47.92
N VAL A 54 22.20 5.08 -47.94
CA VAL A 54 22.60 5.90 -46.79
C VAL A 54 21.62 5.73 -45.62
N VAL A 55 20.31 5.67 -45.89
CA VAL A 55 19.29 5.43 -44.86
C VAL A 55 19.42 4.00 -44.30
N THR A 56 19.62 2.99 -45.15
CA THR A 56 19.86 1.62 -44.65
C THR A 56 21.16 1.54 -43.87
N TYR A 57 22.23 2.21 -44.30
CA TYR A 57 23.48 2.28 -43.54
C TYR A 57 23.28 2.99 -42.19
N LEU A 58 22.54 4.10 -42.13
CA LEU A 58 22.25 4.81 -40.88
C LEU A 58 21.26 4.07 -39.96
N VAL A 59 20.42 3.18 -40.49
CA VAL A 59 19.51 2.32 -39.71
C VAL A 59 20.19 1.03 -39.25
N ILE A 60 21.17 0.52 -40.02
CA ILE A 60 21.95 -0.68 -39.67
C ILE A 60 23.20 -0.34 -38.83
N SER A 61 23.75 0.87 -38.96
CA SER A 61 24.94 1.31 -38.20
C SER A 61 24.72 1.38 -36.67
N PRO A 62 23.53 1.71 -36.13
CA PRO A 62 23.25 1.60 -34.69
C PRO A 62 23.12 0.15 -34.21
N LEU A 63 23.00 -0.82 -35.13
CA LEU A 63 22.99 -2.25 -34.83
C LEU A 63 24.39 -2.88 -34.91
N ARG A 64 25.45 -2.11 -35.24
CA ARG A 64 26.80 -2.64 -35.46
C ARG A 64 27.93 -2.12 -34.56
N CYS A 65 27.65 -1.31 -33.54
CA CYS A 65 28.51 -1.04 -32.38
C CYS A 65 27.56 -0.65 -31.22
N ASN A 66 27.47 -1.27 -30.04
CA ASN A 66 28.48 -1.90 -29.21
C ASN A 66 27.76 -2.93 -28.31
N GLY A 67 27.64 -4.18 -28.76
CA GLY A 67 27.22 -5.27 -27.89
C GLY A 67 28.48 -5.86 -27.27
N ASN A 68 28.74 -5.57 -25.99
CA ASN A 68 29.81 -6.23 -25.26
C ASN A 68 29.60 -7.74 -25.39
N GLN A 69 30.49 -8.42 -26.13
CA GLN A 69 30.46 -9.87 -26.22
C GLN A 69 30.46 -10.50 -24.82
N ASP A 70 31.14 -9.85 -23.87
CA ASP A 70 31.19 -10.20 -22.45
C ASP A 70 29.82 -10.20 -21.73
N GLU A 71 28.89 -9.29 -22.07
CA GLU A 71 27.55 -9.28 -21.44
C GLU A 71 26.66 -10.40 -21.99
N VAL A 72 26.81 -10.75 -23.27
CA VAL A 72 26.07 -11.86 -23.88
C VAL A 72 26.62 -13.21 -23.38
N THR A 73 27.93 -13.36 -23.23
CA THR A 73 28.52 -14.53 -22.57
C THR A 73 28.16 -14.60 -21.10
N GLU A 74 28.15 -13.49 -20.35
CA GLU A 74 27.71 -13.48 -18.94
C GLU A 74 26.23 -13.87 -18.82
N PHE A 75 25.38 -13.40 -19.72
CA PHE A 75 23.96 -13.78 -19.74
C PHE A 75 23.76 -15.26 -20.10
N GLN A 76 24.53 -15.79 -21.06
CA GLN A 76 24.53 -17.21 -21.40
C GLN A 76 25.09 -18.09 -20.28
N GLU A 77 26.12 -17.64 -19.56
CA GLU A 77 26.64 -18.33 -18.37
C GLU A 77 25.64 -18.30 -17.23
N ARG A 78 24.96 -17.17 -16.99
CA ARG A 78 23.87 -17.10 -16.00
C ARG A 78 22.72 -18.02 -16.38
N LEU A 79 22.33 -18.09 -17.65
CA LEU A 79 21.31 -19.04 -18.11
C LEU A 79 21.75 -20.50 -17.93
N LYS A 80 23.01 -20.83 -18.25
CA LYS A 80 23.57 -22.17 -18.00
C LYS A 80 23.64 -22.51 -16.51
N LYS A 81 23.97 -21.53 -15.67
CA LYS A 81 24.05 -21.70 -14.22
C LYS A 81 22.66 -21.87 -13.61
N VAL A 82 21.67 -21.12 -14.10
CA VAL A 82 20.26 -21.26 -13.70
C VAL A 82 19.71 -22.61 -14.17
N SER A 83 20.00 -23.03 -15.41
CA SER A 83 19.57 -24.33 -15.92
C SER A 83 20.22 -25.48 -15.14
N SER A 84 21.52 -25.39 -14.85
CA SER A 84 22.19 -26.40 -14.04
C SER A 84 21.64 -26.42 -12.62
N GLN A 85 21.40 -25.27 -11.99
CA GLN A 85 20.77 -25.20 -10.67
C GLN A 85 19.38 -25.81 -10.65
N LEU A 86 18.58 -25.60 -11.71
CA LEU A 86 17.26 -26.19 -11.87
C LEU A 86 17.33 -27.70 -12.01
N GLU A 87 18.34 -28.20 -12.72
CA GLU A 87 18.59 -29.63 -12.90
C GLU A 87 19.08 -30.29 -11.60
N THR A 88 19.96 -29.61 -10.85
CA THR A 88 20.37 -30.04 -9.50
C THR A 88 19.19 -30.07 -8.54
N LEU A 89 18.32 -29.06 -8.57
CA LEU A 89 17.08 -29.00 -7.79
C LEU A 89 16.14 -30.15 -8.16
N ARG A 90 16.00 -30.44 -9.45
CA ARG A 90 15.19 -31.57 -9.95
C ARG A 90 15.76 -32.90 -9.47
N GLN A 91 17.08 -33.05 -9.46
CA GLN A 91 17.75 -34.26 -8.98
C GLN A 91 17.66 -34.39 -7.46
N GLN A 92 17.78 -33.29 -6.72
CA GLN A 92 17.57 -33.24 -5.27
C GLN A 92 16.13 -33.60 -4.91
N HIS A 93 15.14 -33.07 -5.65
CA HIS A 93 13.73 -33.42 -5.49
C HIS A 93 13.48 -34.92 -5.78
N SER A 94 14.09 -35.46 -6.85
CA SER A 94 14.01 -36.89 -7.16
C SER A 94 14.65 -37.77 -6.08
N ASN A 95 15.75 -37.31 -5.48
CA ASN A 95 16.42 -38.01 -4.38
C ASN A 95 15.62 -37.91 -3.07
N LEU A 96 14.94 -36.79 -2.83
CA LEU A 96 14.04 -36.64 -1.69
C LEU A 96 12.84 -37.59 -1.82
N ILE A 97 12.25 -37.67 -3.01
CA ILE A 97 11.17 -38.63 -3.32
C ILE A 97 11.66 -40.07 -3.15
N SER A 98 12.89 -40.39 -3.57
CA SER A 98 13.42 -41.74 -3.41
C SER A 98 13.71 -42.07 -1.94
N GLN A 99 14.16 -41.10 -1.14
CA GLN A 99 14.31 -41.24 0.31
C GLN A 99 12.96 -41.42 1.01
N ILE A 100 11.92 -40.66 0.62
CA ILE A 100 10.56 -40.80 1.13
C ILE A 100 10.00 -42.20 0.81
N LYS A 101 10.22 -42.70 -0.41
CA LYS A 101 9.87 -44.08 -0.80
C LYS A 101 10.60 -45.15 0.00
N LYS A 102 11.85 -44.85 0.41
CA LYS A 102 12.68 -45.78 1.20
C LYS A 102 12.29 -45.76 2.68
N SER A 103 11.86 -44.62 3.21
CA SER A 103 11.32 -44.49 4.58
C SER A 103 9.89 -45.03 4.70
N SER A 104 9.09 -44.99 3.63
CA SER A 104 7.74 -45.57 3.59
C SER A 104 7.72 -47.08 3.39
N SER A 105 8.88 -47.74 3.38
CA SER A 105 9.06 -49.20 3.19
C SER A 105 8.78 -50.03 4.45
N LEU A 106 8.25 -49.44 5.53
CA LEU A 106 7.71 -50.19 6.67
C LEU A 106 6.17 -50.03 6.68
N ASN A 107 5.52 -51.07 6.18
CA ASN A 107 4.07 -51.35 6.12
C ASN A 107 3.25 -50.74 4.98
N GLY A 108 2.96 -51.56 3.95
CA GLY A 108 1.82 -51.37 3.05
C GLY A 108 2.06 -51.85 1.61
N ASN A 109 1.17 -52.70 1.09
CA ASN A 109 1.24 -53.39 -0.21
C ASN A 109 1.41 -52.44 -1.42
N LEU A 110 2.36 -52.79 -2.29
CA LEU A 110 2.84 -51.96 -3.41
C LEU A 110 2.27 -52.41 -4.76
N LYS A 111 0.93 -52.48 -4.89
CA LYS A 111 0.26 -52.74 -6.19
C LYS A 111 -0.77 -51.71 -6.64
N ASP A 112 -1.08 -50.69 -5.83
CA ASP A 112 -2.04 -49.63 -6.19
C ASP A 112 -1.43 -48.21 -6.21
N ILE A 113 -0.11 -48.09 -6.41
CA ILE A 113 0.49 -46.76 -6.58
C ILE A 113 0.54 -46.44 -8.07
N ASP A 114 -0.54 -45.80 -8.54
CA ASP A 114 -0.60 -45.15 -9.84
C ASP A 114 0.55 -44.14 -9.95
N THR A 115 1.52 -44.48 -10.79
CA THR A 115 2.69 -43.64 -11.08
C THR A 115 2.34 -42.38 -11.88
N GLY A 116 1.09 -42.25 -12.35
CA GLY A 116 0.52 -41.00 -12.85
C GLY A 116 0.25 -39.96 -11.76
N SER A 117 -0.01 -40.37 -10.52
CA SER A 117 -0.34 -39.43 -9.43
C SER A 117 0.87 -38.63 -8.93
N LEU A 118 2.08 -39.16 -9.06
CA LEU A 118 3.32 -38.53 -8.59
C LEU A 118 3.91 -37.49 -9.57
N PHE A 119 3.38 -37.40 -10.79
CA PHE A 119 3.68 -36.33 -11.74
C PHE A 119 2.55 -35.30 -11.88
N LEU A 120 1.45 -35.47 -11.12
CA LEU A 120 0.27 -34.61 -11.12
C LEU A 120 0.18 -33.64 -9.94
N ASP A 121 1.21 -33.55 -9.08
CA ASP A 121 1.19 -32.66 -7.91
C ASP A 121 1.44 -31.16 -8.25
N GLY A 122 1.36 -30.81 -9.53
CA GLY A 122 1.15 -29.44 -10.01
C GLY A 122 -0.24 -29.21 -10.63
N GLY A 123 -1.19 -30.14 -10.42
CA GLY A 123 -2.41 -30.26 -11.23
C GLY A 123 -3.66 -30.80 -10.54
N GLN A 124 -3.73 -30.88 -9.21
CA GLN A 124 -5.04 -30.93 -8.56
C GLN A 124 -5.63 -29.53 -8.65
N GLY A 125 -6.62 -29.36 -9.53
CA GLY A 125 -7.39 -28.13 -9.65
C GLY A 125 -8.07 -27.75 -8.33
N PRO A 126 -8.84 -26.65 -8.29
CA PRO A 126 -9.50 -26.21 -7.08
C PRO A 126 -10.38 -27.32 -6.48
N THR A 127 -10.44 -27.38 -5.15
CA THR A 127 -11.27 -28.36 -4.43
C THR A 127 -12.76 -28.17 -4.73
N GLU A 128 -13.55 -29.23 -4.56
CA GLU A 128 -15.01 -29.14 -4.70
C GLU A 128 -15.60 -28.09 -3.75
N ASP A 129 -15.14 -28.06 -2.50
CA ASP A 129 -15.59 -27.11 -1.49
C ASP A 129 -15.27 -25.66 -1.88
N TYR A 130 -14.07 -25.39 -2.39
CA TYR A 130 -13.71 -24.06 -2.90
C TYR A 130 -14.63 -23.64 -4.04
N GLU A 131 -14.83 -24.52 -5.02
CA GLU A 131 -15.66 -24.21 -6.19
C GLU A 131 -17.14 -24.05 -5.81
N ASN A 132 -17.65 -24.83 -4.86
CA ASN A 132 -18.99 -24.70 -4.31
C ASN A 132 -19.15 -23.36 -3.55
N LEU A 133 -18.17 -22.99 -2.72
CA LEU A 133 -18.18 -21.72 -1.99
C LEU A 133 -18.13 -20.52 -2.95
N ARG A 134 -17.24 -20.57 -3.95
CA ARG A 134 -17.15 -19.55 -5.00
C ARG A 134 -18.48 -19.37 -5.74
N ARG A 135 -19.14 -20.47 -6.12
CA ARG A 135 -20.48 -20.43 -6.76
C ARG A 135 -21.56 -19.91 -5.81
N ARG A 136 -21.52 -20.29 -4.53
CA ARG A 136 -22.45 -19.82 -3.50
C ARG A 136 -22.34 -18.31 -3.30
N ILE A 137 -21.14 -17.74 -3.22
CA ILE A 137 -20.92 -16.29 -3.14
C ILE A 137 -21.56 -15.58 -4.34
N TYR A 138 -21.30 -16.08 -5.55
CA TYR A 138 -21.91 -15.52 -6.76
C TYR A 138 -23.45 -15.62 -6.75
N SER A 139 -23.99 -16.77 -6.34
CA SER A 139 -25.44 -16.97 -6.25
C SER A 139 -26.07 -16.04 -5.21
N ASN A 140 -25.52 -15.99 -4.00
CA ASN A 140 -26.02 -15.17 -2.90
C ASN A 140 -25.88 -13.67 -3.18
N THR A 141 -24.91 -13.25 -4.00
CA THR A 141 -24.82 -11.86 -4.47
C THR A 141 -26.03 -11.49 -5.33
N LYS A 142 -26.49 -12.41 -6.20
CA LYS A 142 -27.71 -12.21 -6.99
C LYS A 142 -28.97 -12.23 -6.11
N GLU A 143 -29.05 -13.18 -5.18
CA GLU A 143 -30.19 -13.28 -4.26
C GLU A 143 -30.33 -12.04 -3.36
N LEU A 144 -29.20 -11.46 -2.92
CA LEU A 144 -29.20 -10.18 -2.22
C LEU A 144 -29.84 -9.08 -3.09
N TRP A 145 -29.45 -8.97 -4.35
CA TRP A 145 -30.05 -8.00 -5.28
C TRP A 145 -31.53 -8.27 -5.52
N TYR A 146 -31.93 -9.52 -5.75
CA TYR A 146 -33.34 -9.87 -5.95
C TYR A 146 -34.20 -9.50 -4.74
N TYR A 147 -33.71 -9.78 -3.52
CA TYR A 147 -34.39 -9.40 -2.29
C TYR A 147 -34.52 -7.87 -2.16
N VAL A 148 -33.41 -7.14 -2.32
CA VAL A 148 -33.40 -5.67 -2.24
C VAL A 148 -34.36 -5.07 -3.26
N HIS A 149 -34.31 -5.52 -4.50
CA HIS A 149 -35.18 -5.02 -5.57
C HIS A 149 -36.66 -5.29 -5.28
N HIS A 150 -37.00 -6.50 -4.85
CA HIS A 150 -38.36 -6.91 -4.52
C HIS A 150 -38.95 -6.10 -3.36
N GLU A 151 -38.23 -6.02 -2.25
CA GLU A 151 -38.72 -5.33 -1.05
C GLU A 151 -38.78 -3.81 -1.22
N LEU A 152 -37.79 -3.19 -1.89
CA LEU A 152 -37.87 -1.76 -2.19
C LEU A 152 -39.03 -1.43 -3.14
N THR A 153 -39.30 -2.28 -4.12
CA THR A 153 -40.45 -2.10 -5.04
C THR A 153 -41.78 -2.14 -4.30
N LYS A 154 -41.93 -3.04 -3.33
CA LYS A 154 -43.11 -3.08 -2.45
C LYS A 154 -43.24 -1.82 -1.59
N VAL A 155 -42.17 -1.41 -0.91
CA VAL A 155 -42.19 -0.26 0.00
C VAL A 155 -42.54 1.05 -0.71
N ILE A 156 -42.17 1.20 -1.98
CA ILE A 156 -42.55 2.37 -2.79
C ILE A 156 -44.08 2.52 -2.86
N GLN A 157 -44.82 1.42 -2.81
CA GLN A 157 -46.28 1.37 -3.01
C GLN A 157 -47.10 1.46 -1.71
N GLU A 158 -46.46 1.52 -0.55
CA GLU A 158 -47.14 1.41 0.76
C GLU A 158 -47.05 2.69 1.61
N ASP A 159 -48.02 2.90 2.51
CA ASP A 159 -48.11 4.10 3.36
C ASP A 159 -47.26 4.03 4.65
N ASN A 160 -47.09 2.84 5.26
CA ASN A 160 -46.30 2.68 6.49
C ASN A 160 -44.86 2.22 6.20
N LYS A 161 -44.01 3.17 5.81
CA LYS A 161 -42.66 2.89 5.28
C LYS A 161 -41.60 2.63 6.35
N ALA A 162 -41.66 3.31 7.49
CA ALA A 162 -40.51 3.38 8.41
C ALA A 162 -40.16 2.05 9.09
N GLU A 163 -41.14 1.37 9.70
CA GLU A 163 -40.92 0.10 10.41
C GLU A 163 -40.48 -1.01 9.43
N LYS A 164 -41.11 -1.08 8.25
CA LYS A 164 -40.76 -2.03 7.19
C LYS A 164 -39.35 -1.81 6.65
N ILE A 165 -38.95 -0.55 6.45
CA ILE A 165 -37.57 -0.22 6.02
C ILE A 165 -36.56 -0.75 7.02
N GLN A 166 -36.82 -0.61 8.32
CA GLN A 166 -35.91 -1.13 9.34
C GLN A 166 -35.79 -2.66 9.26
N THR A 167 -36.91 -3.38 9.14
CA THR A 167 -36.90 -4.84 8.95
C THR A 167 -36.14 -5.26 7.69
N ILE A 168 -36.32 -4.53 6.58
CA ILE A 168 -35.60 -4.79 5.32
C ILE A 168 -34.10 -4.57 5.49
N LEU A 169 -33.68 -3.49 6.18
CA LEU A 169 -32.27 -3.23 6.48
C LEU A 169 -31.65 -4.34 7.33
N ASP A 170 -32.37 -4.84 8.33
CA ASP A 170 -31.89 -5.93 9.18
C ASP A 170 -31.67 -7.22 8.35
N GLN A 171 -32.61 -7.52 7.45
CA GLN A 171 -32.56 -8.65 6.52
C GLN A 171 -31.46 -8.52 5.45
N ILE A 172 -31.19 -7.30 4.97
CA ILE A 172 -30.04 -7.00 4.12
C ILE A 172 -28.74 -7.20 4.90
N GLY A 173 -28.69 -6.74 6.15
CA GLY A 173 -27.54 -6.89 7.04
C GLY A 173 -27.17 -8.36 7.29
N GLU A 174 -28.16 -9.22 7.51
CA GLU A 174 -27.97 -10.67 7.66
C GLU A 174 -27.36 -11.30 6.41
N ARG A 175 -27.92 -11.01 5.24
CA ARG A 175 -27.41 -11.50 3.94
C ARG A 175 -26.00 -10.98 3.65
N LYS A 176 -25.73 -9.70 3.95
CA LYS A 176 -24.39 -9.09 3.86
C LYS A 176 -23.40 -9.88 4.71
N ARG A 177 -23.71 -10.13 5.98
CA ARG A 177 -22.83 -10.88 6.90
C ARG A 177 -22.58 -12.29 6.38
N SER A 178 -23.60 -13.00 5.89
CA SER A 178 -23.41 -14.33 5.29
C SER A 178 -22.47 -14.31 4.07
N LEU A 179 -22.61 -13.33 3.18
CA LEU A 179 -21.71 -13.16 2.03
C LEU A 179 -20.27 -12.87 2.46
N LEU A 180 -20.08 -12.01 3.46
CA LEU A 180 -18.75 -11.69 3.98
C LEU A 180 -18.11 -12.88 4.69
N SER A 181 -18.88 -13.67 5.44
CA SER A 181 -18.42 -14.93 6.03
C SER A 181 -17.97 -15.92 4.96
N ASP A 182 -18.76 -16.10 3.89
CA ASP A 182 -18.40 -16.97 2.78
C ASP A 182 -17.10 -16.47 2.10
N GLN A 183 -16.97 -15.15 1.89
CA GLN A 183 -15.77 -14.54 1.31
C GLN A 183 -14.53 -14.73 2.19
N GLN A 184 -14.67 -14.63 3.52
CA GLN A 184 -13.57 -14.83 4.47
C GLN A 184 -13.09 -16.29 4.55
N ALA A 185 -13.94 -17.26 4.20
CA ALA A 185 -13.57 -18.67 4.17
C ALA A 185 -12.83 -19.08 2.87
N LEU A 186 -12.96 -18.32 1.77
CA LEU A 186 -12.29 -18.64 0.50
C LEU A 186 -10.76 -18.82 0.63
N PRO A 187 -10.01 -17.93 1.31
CA PRO A 187 -8.57 -18.07 1.46
C PRO A 187 -8.13 -19.28 2.30
N GLU A 188 -9.04 -19.93 3.01
CA GLU A 188 -8.76 -21.15 3.76
C GLU A 188 -8.86 -22.40 2.85
N LEU A 189 -9.64 -22.31 1.76
CA LEU A 189 -9.93 -23.43 0.85
C LEU A 189 -9.15 -23.38 -0.47
N ASP A 190 -8.54 -22.25 -0.81
CA ASP A 190 -7.83 -22.03 -2.08
C ASP A 190 -6.46 -22.73 -2.17
N GLY A 191 -5.98 -23.33 -1.08
CA GLY A 191 -4.69 -24.02 -1.02
C GLY A 191 -3.45 -23.11 -0.88
N TYR A 192 -3.62 -21.80 -0.75
CA TYR A 192 -2.51 -20.84 -0.70
C TYR A 192 -2.23 -20.26 0.70
N ASN A 193 -2.91 -20.73 1.75
CA ASN A 193 -2.75 -20.18 3.10
C ASN A 193 -1.31 -20.29 3.64
N GLU A 194 -0.71 -21.48 3.55
CA GLU A 194 0.68 -21.70 3.98
C GLU A 194 1.65 -20.86 3.16
N TRP A 195 1.42 -20.75 1.85
CA TRP A 195 2.21 -19.90 0.97
C TRP A 195 2.14 -18.43 1.39
N ARG A 196 0.95 -17.89 1.68
CA ARG A 196 0.79 -16.50 2.13
C ARG A 196 1.50 -16.25 3.45
N GLN A 197 1.41 -17.18 4.41
CA GLN A 197 2.12 -17.08 5.69
C GLN A 197 3.64 -17.06 5.49
N ALA A 198 4.17 -18.00 4.70
CA ALA A 198 5.59 -18.10 4.41
C ALA A 198 6.11 -16.87 3.66
N GLU A 199 5.38 -16.40 2.64
CA GLU A 199 5.78 -15.23 1.85
C GLU A 199 5.74 -13.94 2.70
N ALA A 200 4.69 -13.72 3.49
CA ALA A 200 4.61 -12.57 4.38
C ALA A 200 5.78 -12.54 5.39
N ALA A 201 6.10 -13.70 5.99
CA ALA A 201 7.23 -13.84 6.89
C ALA A 201 8.58 -13.57 6.18
N ASN A 202 8.79 -14.14 4.99
CA ASN A 202 10.01 -13.97 4.20
C ASN A 202 10.23 -12.51 3.77
N VAL A 203 9.18 -11.83 3.32
CA VAL A 203 9.28 -10.42 2.89
C VAL A 203 9.50 -9.51 4.12
N SER A 204 8.82 -9.77 5.24
CA SER A 204 9.08 -9.04 6.49
C SER A 204 10.52 -9.21 6.96
N ASP A 205 11.02 -10.46 7.02
CA ASP A 205 12.41 -10.78 7.40
C ASP A 205 13.43 -10.08 6.48
N LEU A 206 13.22 -10.09 5.16
CA LEU A 206 14.07 -9.38 4.21
C LEU A 206 14.14 -7.88 4.53
N VAL A 207 13.01 -7.22 4.77
CA VAL A 207 12.99 -5.79 5.12
C VAL A 207 13.72 -5.55 6.45
N GLN A 208 13.50 -6.37 7.47
CA GLN A 208 14.20 -6.23 8.75
C GLN A 208 15.71 -6.41 8.61
N ARG A 209 16.18 -7.36 7.79
CA ARG A 209 17.61 -7.56 7.50
C ARG A 209 18.22 -6.39 6.72
N ARG A 210 17.50 -5.82 5.74
CA ARG A 210 17.94 -4.61 5.02
C ARG A 210 18.08 -3.42 5.96
N LEU A 211 17.09 -3.20 6.85
CA LEU A 211 17.14 -2.16 7.87
C LEU A 211 18.30 -2.38 8.86
N HIS A 212 18.51 -3.61 9.30
CA HIS A 212 19.63 -3.96 10.18
C HIS A 212 20.99 -3.69 9.51
N TYR A 213 21.15 -4.06 8.24
CA TYR A 213 22.36 -3.78 7.45
C TYR A 213 22.61 -2.28 7.33
N LEU A 214 21.59 -1.51 6.94
CA LEU A 214 21.67 -0.03 6.85
C LEU A 214 22.06 0.62 8.18
N GLN A 215 21.46 0.14 9.26
CA GLN A 215 21.66 0.74 10.57
C GLN A 215 22.96 0.31 11.24
N ASN A 216 23.63 -0.73 10.76
CA ASN A 216 24.85 -1.25 11.39
C ASN A 216 26.05 -1.27 10.43
N PRO A 217 26.56 -0.09 10.05
CA PRO A 217 27.75 0.00 9.22
C PRO A 217 28.98 -0.54 9.99
N PRO A 218 29.94 -1.18 9.30
CA PRO A 218 31.15 -1.70 9.94
C PRO A 218 32.03 -0.59 10.54
N ASP A 219 32.03 0.60 9.93
CA ASP A 219 32.68 1.80 10.46
C ASP A 219 31.67 2.97 10.53
N CYS A 220 31.26 3.31 11.75
CA CYS A 220 30.35 4.43 11.97
C CYS A 220 30.98 5.79 11.62
N LYS A 221 32.31 5.94 11.75
CA LYS A 221 32.97 7.21 11.45
C LYS A 221 32.80 7.56 9.98
N ASP A 222 32.98 6.60 9.09
CA ASP A 222 32.93 6.81 7.64
C ASP A 222 31.52 6.66 7.04
N ALA A 223 30.58 6.05 7.76
CA ALA A 223 29.19 5.93 7.33
C ALA A 223 28.54 7.29 7.03
N ARG A 224 27.68 7.30 5.99
CA ARG A 224 26.76 8.42 5.73
C ARG A 224 25.62 8.35 6.74
N LYS A 225 25.25 9.49 7.30
CA LYS A 225 24.32 9.56 8.44
C LYS A 225 23.17 10.49 8.18
N LEU A 226 22.04 10.21 8.84
CA LEU A 226 20.87 11.07 8.87
C LEU A 226 20.46 11.30 10.32
N ILE A 227 20.47 12.55 10.76
CA ILE A 227 20.08 12.97 12.10
C ILE A 227 18.59 13.26 12.13
N CYS A 228 17.90 12.63 13.07
CA CYS A 228 16.48 12.84 13.35
C CYS A 228 16.28 13.25 14.82
N ASN A 229 15.54 14.32 15.06
CA ASN A 229 15.29 14.85 16.40
C ASN A 229 13.88 14.45 16.89
N LEU A 230 13.79 13.65 17.95
CA LEU A 230 12.53 13.09 18.45
C LEU A 230 11.52 14.14 18.95
N ASN A 231 12.01 15.28 19.41
CA ASN A 231 11.24 16.25 20.20
C ASN A 231 10.31 17.16 19.36
N LYS A 232 9.63 16.60 18.35
CA LYS A 232 8.49 17.25 17.67
C LYS A 232 7.39 17.54 18.68
N GLY A 233 6.75 18.71 18.67
CA GLY A 233 5.72 19.12 19.63
C GLY A 233 4.32 18.53 19.40
N CYS A 234 4.12 17.21 19.54
CA CYS A 234 2.82 16.53 19.30
C CYS A 234 2.60 15.26 20.17
N GLY A 235 1.56 14.44 19.98
CA GLY A 235 1.43 13.19 20.78
C GLY A 235 2.51 12.13 20.48
N PHE A 236 2.59 11.05 21.30
CA PHE A 236 3.51 9.94 21.08
C PHE A 236 3.37 9.29 19.70
N GLY A 237 2.14 9.00 19.25
CA GLY A 237 1.91 8.43 17.91
C GLY A 237 2.46 9.31 16.80
N CYS A 238 2.29 10.64 16.90
CA CYS A 238 2.89 11.59 15.97
C CYS A 238 4.44 11.59 16.05
N GLN A 239 5.04 11.41 17.22
CA GLN A 239 6.50 11.26 17.36
C GLN A 239 7.01 9.94 16.77
N LEU A 240 6.27 8.83 16.91
CA LEU A 240 6.59 7.56 16.25
C LEU A 240 6.56 7.70 14.73
N HIS A 241 5.50 8.29 14.18
CA HIS A 241 5.44 8.59 12.74
C HIS A 241 6.57 9.51 12.30
N HIS A 242 7.03 10.45 13.13
CA HIS A 242 8.21 11.24 12.81
C HIS A 242 9.49 10.38 12.69
N ILE A 243 9.72 9.43 13.61
CA ILE A 243 10.85 8.50 13.52
C ILE A 243 10.73 7.63 12.25
N VAL A 244 9.53 7.12 11.95
CA VAL A 244 9.28 6.33 10.73
C VAL A 244 9.59 7.13 9.48
N TYR A 245 9.14 8.38 9.40
CA TYR A 245 9.49 9.30 8.32
C TYR A 245 11.01 9.42 8.15
N CYS A 246 11.74 9.64 9.25
CA CYS A 246 13.19 9.73 9.22
C CYS A 246 13.84 8.41 8.76
N LEU A 247 13.31 7.25 9.20
CA LEU A 247 13.83 5.94 8.83
C LEU A 247 13.60 5.62 7.34
N ILE A 248 12.44 5.99 6.78
CA ILE A 248 12.18 5.87 5.35
C ILE A 248 13.15 6.74 4.54
N PHE A 249 13.42 7.96 5.01
CA PHE A 249 14.39 8.85 4.37
C PHE A 249 15.81 8.28 4.44
N ALA A 250 16.22 7.79 5.60
CA ALA A 250 17.48 7.09 5.83
C ALA A 250 17.63 5.89 4.88
N TYR A 251 16.58 5.06 4.78
CA TYR A 251 16.52 3.90 3.89
C TYR A 251 16.60 4.28 2.41
N ALA A 252 15.90 5.33 1.98
CA ALA A 252 15.91 5.79 0.59
C ALA A 252 17.25 6.43 0.17
N THR A 253 18.01 6.97 1.12
CA THR A 253 19.25 7.71 0.84
C THR A 253 20.52 6.98 1.27
N GLU A 254 20.38 5.72 1.71
CA GLU A 254 21.48 4.85 2.17
C GLU A 254 22.29 5.53 3.29
N ARG A 255 21.59 6.03 4.30
CA ARG A 255 22.17 6.71 5.46
C ARG A 255 21.75 6.03 6.75
N THR A 256 22.70 5.78 7.64
CA THR A 256 22.38 5.30 8.98
C THR A 256 21.63 6.38 9.77
N LEU A 257 20.46 6.04 10.29
CA LEU A 257 19.65 6.92 11.12
C LEU A 257 20.27 7.08 12.52
N ILE A 258 20.55 8.33 12.89
CA ILE A 258 20.96 8.76 14.23
C ILE A 258 19.77 9.45 14.91
N LEU A 259 19.26 8.85 15.99
CA LEU A 259 18.10 9.37 16.71
C LEU A 259 18.53 10.20 17.93
N ASN A 260 18.29 11.50 17.88
CA ASN A 260 18.48 12.39 19.02
C ASN A 260 17.22 12.38 19.90
N SER A 261 17.30 11.65 21.02
CA SER A 261 16.16 11.40 21.91
C SER A 261 16.27 12.07 23.29
N LYS A 262 17.40 12.70 23.63
CA LYS A 262 17.60 13.37 24.93
C LYS A 262 16.59 14.51 25.13
N GLY A 263 16.16 14.69 26.38
CA GLY A 263 15.16 15.73 26.71
C GLY A 263 13.74 15.39 26.22
N TRP A 264 13.49 14.13 25.87
CA TRP A 264 12.18 13.69 25.43
C TRP A 264 11.13 13.82 26.53
N ARG A 265 10.01 14.45 26.22
CA ARG A 265 8.97 14.79 27.22
C ARG A 265 8.25 13.60 27.84
N TYR A 266 8.21 12.45 27.16
CA TYR A 266 7.68 11.23 27.78
C TYR A 266 8.71 10.57 28.70
N ASN A 267 10.00 10.71 28.39
CA ASN A 267 11.09 10.23 29.24
C ASN A 267 12.38 11.00 28.94
N ASN A 268 12.81 11.86 29.87
CA ASN A 268 13.96 12.74 29.67
C ASN A 268 15.29 12.00 29.43
N LYS A 269 15.38 10.72 29.84
CA LYS A 269 16.54 9.83 29.60
C LYS A 269 16.65 9.40 28.14
N GLY A 270 15.61 9.59 27.33
CA GLY A 270 15.60 9.29 25.91
C GLY A 270 14.97 7.94 25.55
N TRP A 271 15.09 7.61 24.25
CA TRP A 271 14.47 6.46 23.61
C TRP A 271 14.96 5.12 24.21
N GLU A 272 16.26 5.06 24.44
CA GLU A 272 17.01 3.89 24.89
C GLU A 272 16.65 3.45 26.32
N TYR A 273 15.89 4.25 27.05
CA TYR A 273 15.36 3.84 28.35
C TYR A 273 14.24 2.80 28.22
N VAL A 274 13.46 2.86 27.14
CA VAL A 274 12.26 2.04 26.92
C VAL A 274 12.48 1.01 25.82
N PHE A 275 13.20 1.41 24.76
CA PHE A 275 13.45 0.60 23.58
C PHE A 275 14.94 0.32 23.40
N MET A 276 15.26 -0.68 22.59
CA MET A 276 16.61 -0.89 22.09
C MET A 276 17.03 0.28 21.19
N PRO A 277 18.32 0.61 21.09
CA PRO A 277 18.78 1.62 20.16
C PRO A 277 18.45 1.24 18.72
N ILE A 278 18.31 2.24 17.85
CA ILE A 278 18.01 2.03 16.43
C ILE A 278 19.19 1.35 15.69
N SER A 279 20.41 1.57 16.17
CA SER A 279 21.66 0.99 15.70
C SER A 279 22.45 0.44 16.88
N ASP A 280 23.09 -0.71 16.70
CA ASP A 280 23.96 -1.32 17.71
C ASP A 280 25.42 -0.84 17.56
N THR A 281 25.80 -0.36 16.37
CA THR A 281 27.20 -0.02 16.01
C THR A 281 27.43 1.46 15.71
N CYS A 282 26.36 2.23 15.43
CA CYS A 282 26.49 3.62 14.99
C CYS A 282 25.38 4.53 15.54
N THR A 283 25.67 5.20 16.65
CA THR A 283 24.71 6.01 17.42
C THR A 283 25.08 7.49 17.52
N SER A 284 26.16 7.93 16.88
CA SER A 284 26.60 9.33 16.91
C SER A 284 27.06 9.83 15.54
N ALA A 285 27.00 11.14 15.34
CA ALA A 285 27.55 11.80 14.17
C ALA A 285 29.04 12.19 14.31
N TYR A 286 29.67 11.92 15.46
CA TYR A 286 31.00 12.44 15.82
C TYR A 286 31.09 13.95 15.56
N ASP A 287 32.23 14.42 15.03
CA ASP A 287 32.50 15.82 14.68
C ASP A 287 32.26 16.10 13.18
N ASP A 288 31.54 15.22 12.47
CA ASP A 288 31.23 15.43 11.05
C ASP A 288 30.35 16.69 10.88
N LYS A 289 30.62 17.47 9.83
CA LYS A 289 29.79 18.64 9.48
C LYS A 289 28.36 18.21 9.16
N VAL A 290 27.42 18.68 9.97
CA VAL A 290 25.98 18.46 9.78
C VAL A 290 25.43 19.49 8.80
N VAL A 291 24.69 19.03 7.79
CA VAL A 291 24.01 19.90 6.83
C VAL A 291 22.50 19.66 6.88
N MET A 292 21.71 20.74 6.94
CA MET A 292 20.25 20.67 6.99
C MET A 292 19.65 20.38 5.61
N TRP A 293 18.67 19.49 5.53
CA TRP A 293 17.83 19.33 4.33
C TRP A 293 16.93 20.56 4.11
N PRO A 294 16.68 21.02 2.86
CA PRO A 294 17.12 20.48 1.58
C PRO A 294 18.48 21.01 1.11
N VAL A 295 19.40 20.10 0.78
CA VAL A 295 20.71 20.38 0.16
C VAL A 295 21.13 19.22 -0.74
N THR A 296 22.20 19.39 -1.53
CA THR A 296 22.82 18.35 -2.37
C THR A 296 22.98 17.04 -1.60
N TYR A 297 22.53 15.94 -2.21
CA TYR A 297 22.53 14.60 -1.62
C TYR A 297 23.93 14.08 -1.23
N ASP A 298 25.02 14.75 -1.61
CA ASP A 298 26.40 14.31 -1.38
C ASP A 298 26.93 14.53 0.04
N ALA A 299 26.26 15.34 0.87
CA ALA A 299 26.74 15.62 2.23
C ALA A 299 26.90 14.34 3.06
N LYS A 300 27.96 14.17 3.85
CA LYS A 300 28.17 12.95 4.66
C LYS A 300 27.12 12.79 5.76
N VAL A 301 26.79 13.87 6.46
CA VAL A 301 25.76 13.89 7.52
C VAL A 301 24.68 14.91 7.20
N LEU A 302 23.44 14.43 7.09
CA LEU A 302 22.26 15.26 6.89
C LEU A 302 21.44 15.33 8.17
N ALA A 303 20.82 16.48 8.42
CA ALA A 303 19.81 16.62 9.46
C ALA A 303 18.45 16.94 8.83
N LEU A 304 17.41 16.21 9.24
CA LEU A 304 16.05 16.43 8.77
C LEU A 304 15.28 17.36 9.70
N THR A 305 14.48 18.24 9.08
CA THR A 305 13.40 18.94 9.76
C THR A 305 12.16 18.05 9.88
N PHE A 306 11.18 18.51 10.64
CA PHE A 306 9.86 17.88 10.65
C PHE A 306 9.24 17.90 9.26
N ILE A 307 8.46 16.87 8.93
CA ILE A 307 7.81 16.68 7.63
C ILE A 307 6.87 17.85 7.26
N ASP A 308 6.38 18.60 8.24
CA ASP A 308 5.51 19.77 8.03
C ASP A 308 6.29 20.98 7.50
N SER A 309 7.62 21.00 7.67
CA SER A 309 8.50 22.12 7.33
C SER A 309 9.38 21.86 6.11
N ILE A 310 9.28 20.68 5.46
CA ILE A 310 10.04 20.41 4.24
C ILE A 310 9.38 21.09 3.04
N SER A 311 10.13 21.97 2.36
CA SER A 311 9.66 22.68 1.17
C SER A 311 9.59 21.78 -0.06
N GLN A 312 10.51 20.82 -0.17
CA GLN A 312 10.55 19.83 -1.25
C GLN A 312 10.32 18.44 -0.66
N LYS A 313 9.11 17.89 -0.86
CA LYS A 313 8.75 16.53 -0.45
C LYS A 313 9.36 15.51 -1.42
N PRO A 314 10.22 14.60 -0.95
CA PRO A 314 10.71 13.51 -1.79
C PRO A 314 9.60 12.56 -2.25
N LYS A 315 9.75 12.00 -3.45
CA LYS A 315 8.77 11.06 -4.03
C LYS A 315 8.68 9.73 -3.28
N PHE A 316 9.71 9.36 -2.52
CA PHE A 316 9.74 8.14 -1.72
C PHE A 316 8.98 8.23 -0.39
N LEU A 317 8.43 9.39 -0.05
CA LEU A 317 7.59 9.50 1.14
C LEU A 317 6.30 8.68 0.97
N PRO A 318 5.70 8.23 2.09
CA PRO A 318 4.41 7.54 2.06
C PRO A 318 3.40 8.28 1.19
N LEU A 319 2.48 7.61 0.50
CA LEU A 319 2.21 6.17 0.54
C LEU A 319 3.08 5.34 -0.44
N ALA A 320 4.25 5.84 -0.83
CA ALA A 320 5.16 5.09 -1.70
C ALA A 320 5.70 3.82 -1.02
N ILE A 321 5.77 2.73 -1.79
CA ILE A 321 6.36 1.44 -1.37
C ILE A 321 7.55 1.04 -2.26
N PRO A 322 8.44 0.14 -1.80
CA PRO A 322 9.53 -0.40 -2.61
C PRO A 322 9.05 -1.13 -3.85
N LYS A 323 9.44 -0.64 -5.03
CA LYS A 323 9.08 -1.21 -6.33
C LYS A 323 9.49 -2.68 -6.47
N ASP A 324 10.63 -3.07 -5.92
CA ASP A 324 11.14 -4.44 -5.94
C ASP A 324 10.26 -5.40 -5.11
N LEU A 325 9.67 -4.92 -4.01
CA LEU A 325 8.82 -5.72 -3.12
C LEU A 325 7.33 -5.65 -3.44
N ALA A 326 6.88 -4.62 -4.15
CA ALA A 326 5.47 -4.35 -4.40
C ALA A 326 4.71 -5.57 -4.94
N HIS A 327 5.24 -6.22 -5.98
CA HIS A 327 4.61 -7.41 -6.59
C HIS A 327 4.51 -8.62 -5.64
N ARG A 328 5.35 -8.67 -4.60
CA ARG A 328 5.30 -9.71 -3.57
C ARG A 328 4.25 -9.38 -2.52
N ILE A 329 4.27 -8.15 -2.02
CA ILE A 329 3.39 -7.66 -0.96
C ILE A 329 1.92 -7.72 -1.39
N THR A 330 1.60 -7.26 -2.61
CA THR A 330 0.22 -7.22 -3.12
C THR A 330 -0.43 -8.60 -3.29
N ARG A 331 0.34 -9.69 -3.23
CA ARG A 331 -0.19 -11.05 -3.31
C ARG A 331 -0.66 -11.61 -1.96
N PHE A 332 -0.27 -10.98 -0.85
CA PHE A 332 -0.67 -11.43 0.48
C PHE A 332 -1.27 -10.33 1.35
N ASN A 333 -1.19 -9.05 0.97
CA ASN A 333 -1.68 -7.94 1.78
C ASN A 333 -2.46 -6.91 0.95
N GLY A 334 -3.66 -6.54 1.41
CA GLY A 334 -4.56 -5.59 0.74
C GLY A 334 -4.22 -4.11 0.94
N ASP A 335 -3.33 -3.76 1.89
CA ASP A 335 -2.84 -2.40 2.12
C ASP A 335 -1.31 -2.35 2.25
N PRO A 336 -0.59 -2.49 1.12
CA PRO A 336 0.87 -2.54 1.10
C PRO A 336 1.56 -1.32 1.73
N SER A 337 0.93 -0.15 1.67
CA SER A 337 1.50 1.10 2.20
C SER A 337 1.55 1.07 3.71
N SER A 338 0.44 0.71 4.36
CA SER A 338 0.38 0.54 5.82
C SER A 338 1.28 -0.60 6.30
N TRP A 339 1.37 -1.70 5.53
CA TRP A 339 2.32 -2.77 5.82
C TRP A 339 3.77 -2.29 5.80
N TRP A 340 4.16 -1.47 4.81
CA TRP A 340 5.51 -0.90 4.72
C TRP A 340 5.83 0.03 5.90
N ILE A 341 4.89 0.90 6.30
CA ILE A 341 5.00 1.73 7.51
C ILE A 341 5.16 0.84 8.76
N GLY A 342 4.35 -0.19 8.84
CA GLY A 342 4.41 -1.16 9.91
C GLY A 342 5.79 -1.82 10.02
N GLN A 343 6.48 -2.15 8.92
CA GLN A 343 7.82 -2.74 8.99
C GLN A 343 8.85 -1.78 9.61
N MET A 344 8.70 -0.47 9.37
CA MET A 344 9.51 0.56 10.01
C MET A 344 9.23 0.63 11.52
N LEU A 345 7.95 0.57 11.90
CA LEU A 345 7.55 0.49 13.31
C LEU A 345 8.11 -0.76 13.98
N LYS A 346 8.00 -1.93 13.34
CA LYS A 346 8.54 -3.20 13.83
C LYS A 346 10.05 -3.11 14.10
N TYR A 347 10.80 -2.40 13.26
CA TYR A 347 12.24 -2.23 13.45
C TYR A 347 12.57 -1.30 14.65
N ILE A 348 11.84 -0.20 14.82
CA ILE A 348 12.15 0.78 15.88
C ILE A 348 11.55 0.37 17.24
N LEU A 349 10.37 -0.26 17.26
CA LEU A 349 9.66 -0.65 18.48
C LEU A 349 10.15 -2.00 19.03
N LYS A 350 11.45 -2.08 19.31
CA LYS A 350 12.08 -3.22 19.99
C LYS A 350 12.12 -2.92 21.50
N PRO A 351 11.16 -3.40 22.32
CA PRO A 351 11.12 -3.06 23.74
C PRO A 351 12.30 -3.65 24.49
N ARG A 352 12.78 -2.94 25.52
CA ARG A 352 13.70 -3.53 26.50
C ARG A 352 12.95 -4.52 27.40
N GLN A 353 13.69 -5.37 28.10
CA GLN A 353 13.15 -6.41 28.97
C GLN A 353 12.09 -5.89 29.96
N ALA A 354 12.31 -4.72 30.59
CA ALA A 354 11.34 -4.14 31.52
C ALA A 354 10.00 -3.80 30.84
N MET A 355 10.03 -3.22 29.64
CA MET A 355 8.83 -2.89 28.87
C MET A 355 8.15 -4.16 28.33
N GLN A 356 8.92 -5.12 27.83
CA GLN A 356 8.38 -6.41 27.39
C GLN A 356 7.70 -7.17 28.54
N LYS A 357 8.30 -7.14 29.73
CA LYS A 357 7.70 -7.71 30.95
C LYS A 357 6.38 -7.01 31.30
N ALA A 358 6.33 -5.69 31.26
CA ALA A 358 5.10 -4.94 31.54
C ALA A 358 3.96 -5.30 30.57
N ILE A 359 4.26 -5.48 29.28
CA ILE A 359 3.30 -5.96 28.28
C ILE A 359 2.80 -7.36 28.63
N ASN A 360 3.72 -8.31 28.84
CA ASN A 360 3.39 -9.72 29.12
C ASN A 360 2.60 -9.88 30.42
N ASP A 361 3.00 -9.18 31.48
CA ASP A 361 2.30 -9.19 32.76
C ASP A 361 0.87 -8.64 32.62
N THR A 362 0.68 -7.62 31.77
CA THR A 362 -0.66 -7.05 31.54
C THR A 362 -1.55 -8.00 30.75
N ILE A 363 -1.02 -8.62 29.68
CA ILE A 363 -1.71 -9.67 28.91
C ILE A 363 -2.19 -10.79 29.85
N ALA A 364 -1.30 -11.27 30.71
CA ALA A 364 -1.61 -12.33 31.67
C ALA A 364 -2.66 -11.89 32.70
N LYS A 365 -2.49 -10.70 33.29
CA LYS A 365 -3.41 -10.15 34.31
C LYS A 365 -4.81 -9.90 33.76
N MET A 366 -4.93 -9.47 32.51
CA MET A 366 -6.22 -9.19 31.86
C MET A 366 -6.91 -10.45 31.33
N ASN A 367 -6.27 -11.63 31.41
CA ASN A 367 -6.79 -12.87 30.81
C ASN A 367 -7.14 -12.66 29.32
N PHE A 368 -6.26 -11.94 28.60
CA PHE A 368 -6.52 -11.50 27.23
C PHE A 368 -6.69 -12.71 26.31
N LYS A 369 -7.89 -12.87 25.75
CA LYS A 369 -8.31 -14.04 24.96
C LYS A 369 -9.01 -13.62 23.69
N LYS A 370 -8.82 -14.41 22.64
CA LYS A 370 -9.52 -14.28 21.36
C LYS A 370 -10.79 -15.14 21.37
N PRO A 371 -11.84 -14.78 20.61
CA PRO A 371 -11.93 -13.57 19.78
C PRO A 371 -12.09 -12.29 20.62
N ILE A 372 -11.43 -11.21 20.21
CA ILE A 372 -11.52 -9.91 20.88
C ILE A 372 -11.43 -8.74 19.89
N VAL A 373 -12.30 -7.74 20.05
CA VAL A 373 -12.28 -6.51 19.25
C VAL A 373 -11.60 -5.39 20.04
N GLY A 374 -10.65 -4.73 19.41
CA GLY A 374 -9.99 -3.54 19.94
C GLY A 374 -10.82 -2.31 19.63
N VAL A 375 -11.13 -1.51 20.63
CA VAL A 375 -11.83 -0.24 20.50
C VAL A 375 -10.93 0.85 21.06
N HIS A 376 -10.62 1.86 20.24
CA HIS A 376 -9.86 3.02 20.70
C HIS A 376 -10.72 4.29 20.57
N ILE A 377 -11.03 4.88 21.73
CA ILE A 377 -11.84 6.10 21.84
C ILE A 377 -10.94 7.25 22.31
N ARG A 378 -10.84 8.30 21.51
CA ARG A 378 -10.06 9.50 21.84
C ARG A 378 -10.99 10.70 22.02
N ARG A 379 -11.01 11.29 23.21
CA ARG A 379 -11.86 12.45 23.53
C ARG A 379 -11.04 13.72 23.76
N THR A 380 -10.42 13.83 24.93
CA THR A 380 -9.97 15.07 25.60
C THR A 380 -9.62 16.27 24.70
N ASP A 381 -8.36 16.46 24.33
CA ASP A 381 -7.82 17.59 23.55
C ASP A 381 -8.10 17.52 22.05
N LYS A 382 -8.68 16.40 21.60
CA LYS A 382 -8.83 16.05 20.18
C LYS A 382 -10.19 16.49 19.64
N VAL A 383 -11.20 16.51 20.50
CA VAL A 383 -12.56 16.96 20.18
C VAL A 383 -12.57 18.47 19.95
N GLY A 384 -13.07 18.88 18.77
CA GLY A 384 -13.24 20.29 18.40
C GLY A 384 -12.02 20.96 17.77
N THR A 385 -10.89 20.25 17.66
CA THR A 385 -9.66 20.72 17.00
C THR A 385 -9.25 19.81 15.85
N GLU A 386 -9.07 18.52 16.12
CA GLU A 386 -8.54 17.52 15.17
C GLU A 386 -9.52 16.38 14.87
N ALA A 387 -10.64 16.28 15.59
CA ALA A 387 -11.67 15.27 15.38
C ALA A 387 -13.03 15.70 15.97
N ALA A 388 -14.09 15.03 15.56
CA ALA A 388 -15.40 15.13 16.17
C ALA A 388 -15.49 14.28 17.46
N PHE A 389 -16.44 14.62 18.33
CA PHE A 389 -16.82 13.75 19.43
C PHE A 389 -17.69 12.62 18.89
N HIS A 390 -17.31 11.37 19.22
CA HIS A 390 -18.11 10.19 18.90
C HIS A 390 -18.54 9.50 20.20
N HIS A 391 -19.83 9.19 20.27
CA HIS A 391 -20.39 8.42 21.37
C HIS A 391 -19.98 6.95 21.27
N ILE A 392 -19.91 6.25 22.41
CA ILE A 392 -19.53 4.83 22.43
C ILE A 392 -20.43 3.94 21.56
N HIS A 393 -21.71 4.30 21.41
CA HIS A 393 -22.64 3.50 20.61
C HIS A 393 -22.25 3.45 19.14
N GLU A 394 -21.63 4.51 18.59
CA GLU A 394 -21.15 4.54 17.21
C GLU A 394 -20.06 3.49 16.99
N TYR A 395 -19.13 3.34 17.94
CA TYR A 395 -18.12 2.27 17.90
C TYR A 395 -18.76 0.89 18.04
N MET A 396 -19.69 0.75 19.00
CA MET A 396 -20.29 -0.54 19.34
C MET A 396 -21.19 -1.12 18.25
N VAL A 397 -21.72 -0.29 17.33
CA VAL A 397 -22.40 -0.78 16.12
C VAL A 397 -21.47 -1.68 15.31
N HIS A 398 -20.23 -1.23 15.07
CA HIS A 398 -19.25 -2.00 14.28
C HIS A 398 -18.68 -3.20 15.04
N VAL A 399 -18.53 -3.08 16.37
CA VAL A 399 -18.18 -4.23 17.23
C VAL A 399 -19.26 -5.31 17.14
N LYS A 400 -20.54 -4.91 17.22
CA LYS A 400 -21.68 -5.82 17.11
C LYS A 400 -21.69 -6.50 15.75
N ASP A 401 -21.55 -5.72 14.67
CA ASP A 401 -21.52 -6.25 13.30
C ASP A 401 -20.42 -7.30 13.10
N TYR A 402 -19.22 -7.07 13.65
CA TYR A 402 -18.13 -8.04 13.62
C TYR A 402 -18.51 -9.36 14.31
N TYR A 403 -19.03 -9.30 15.54
CA TYR A 403 -19.41 -10.49 16.28
C TYR A 403 -20.59 -11.23 15.67
N ASP A 404 -21.60 -10.51 15.20
CA ASP A 404 -22.74 -11.09 14.51
C ASP A 404 -22.30 -11.86 13.25
N GLN A 405 -21.28 -11.38 12.54
CA GLN A 405 -20.71 -12.10 11.39
C GLN A 405 -19.87 -13.31 11.84
N LEU A 406 -19.06 -13.16 12.89
CA LEU A 406 -18.21 -14.22 13.40
C LEU A 406 -19.03 -15.44 13.88
N GLU A 407 -20.13 -15.16 14.59
CA GLU A 407 -21.05 -16.16 15.14
C GLU A 407 -21.77 -17.00 14.08
N LEU A 408 -21.79 -16.56 12.81
CA LEU A 408 -22.31 -17.38 11.69
C LEU A 408 -21.41 -18.58 11.38
N THR A 409 -20.13 -18.51 11.74
CA THR A 409 -19.11 -19.51 11.34
C THR A 409 -18.54 -20.30 12.50
N ARG A 410 -18.58 -19.75 13.72
CA ARG A 410 -18.00 -20.38 14.90
C ARG A 410 -18.73 -19.94 16.17
N PRO A 411 -18.79 -20.79 17.21
CA PRO A 411 -19.33 -20.39 18.50
C PRO A 411 -18.45 -19.31 19.14
N VAL A 412 -19.10 -18.31 19.73
CA VAL A 412 -18.45 -17.27 20.56
C VAL A 412 -18.97 -17.43 21.98
N ASP A 413 -18.07 -17.76 22.91
CA ASP A 413 -18.41 -17.98 24.32
C ASP A 413 -18.83 -16.66 25.00
N VAL A 414 -18.10 -15.59 24.73
CA VAL A 414 -18.42 -14.23 25.17
C VAL A 414 -17.82 -13.21 24.19
N ARG A 415 -18.57 -12.13 23.93
CA ARG A 415 -18.13 -11.02 23.09
C ARG A 415 -17.19 -10.12 23.90
N ARG A 416 -15.89 -10.16 23.61
CA ARG A 416 -14.85 -9.42 24.33
C ARG A 416 -14.48 -8.12 23.62
N VAL A 417 -14.24 -7.06 24.38
CA VAL A 417 -13.76 -5.78 23.86
C VAL A 417 -12.56 -5.32 24.67
N TYR A 418 -11.43 -5.06 24.00
CA TYR A 418 -10.34 -4.32 24.61
C TYR A 418 -10.56 -2.83 24.35
N LEU A 419 -10.78 -2.05 25.40
CA LEU A 419 -11.09 -0.63 25.30
C LEU A 419 -9.91 0.23 25.77
N ALA A 420 -9.26 0.89 24.82
CA ALA A 420 -8.25 1.91 25.07
C ALA A 420 -8.88 3.32 24.96
N THR A 421 -8.66 4.16 25.96
CA THR A 421 -9.28 5.48 26.03
C THR A 421 -8.45 6.44 26.87
N ASP A 422 -8.51 7.73 26.56
CA ASP A 422 -7.95 8.81 27.36
C ASP A 422 -8.95 9.40 28.37
N ASP A 423 -10.16 8.87 28.40
CA ASP A 423 -11.24 9.21 29.33
C ASP A 423 -11.65 7.96 30.11
N ALA A 424 -11.32 7.97 31.41
CA ALA A 424 -11.53 6.83 32.30
C ALA A 424 -13.00 6.49 32.54
N ASN A 425 -13.92 7.45 32.35
CA ASN A 425 -15.36 7.23 32.56
C ASN A 425 -15.96 6.34 31.45
N VAL A 426 -15.34 6.31 30.27
CA VAL A 426 -15.83 5.55 29.11
C VAL A 426 -15.88 4.05 29.40
N LEU A 427 -14.92 3.54 30.17
CA LEU A 427 -14.86 2.11 30.48
C LEU A 427 -15.98 1.68 31.43
N GLU A 428 -16.34 2.53 32.39
CA GLU A 428 -17.48 2.28 33.28
C GLU A 428 -18.81 2.41 32.52
N ASP A 429 -18.95 3.46 31.71
CA ASP A 429 -20.09 3.65 30.81
C ASP A 429 -20.32 2.44 29.89
N ALA A 430 -19.23 1.90 29.32
CA ALA A 430 -19.27 0.75 28.43
C ALA A 430 -19.83 -0.50 29.12
N ARG A 431 -19.31 -0.81 30.31
CA ARG A 431 -19.74 -1.94 31.13
C ARG A 431 -21.20 -1.83 31.55
N SER A 432 -21.65 -0.62 31.87
CA SER A 432 -23.04 -0.37 32.25
C SER A 432 -24.00 -0.50 31.06
N LYS A 433 -23.65 0.07 29.89
CA LYS A 433 -24.54 0.10 28.71
C LYS A 433 -24.56 -1.19 27.92
N TYR A 434 -23.50 -2.00 27.99
CA TYR A 434 -23.34 -3.22 27.20
C TYR A 434 -22.99 -4.42 28.11
N PRO A 435 -23.89 -4.82 29.03
CA PRO A 435 -23.61 -5.87 30.01
C PRO A 435 -23.43 -7.27 29.39
N SER A 436 -23.83 -7.47 28.14
CA SER A 436 -23.59 -8.70 27.38
C SER A 436 -22.18 -8.83 26.80
N TYR A 437 -21.34 -7.81 26.95
CA TYR A 437 -19.95 -7.78 26.50
C TYR A 437 -18.98 -7.78 27.68
N GLU A 438 -17.85 -8.45 27.53
CA GLU A 438 -16.74 -8.40 28.49
C GLU A 438 -15.76 -7.29 28.08
N PHE A 439 -15.71 -6.19 28.85
CA PHE A 439 -14.78 -5.09 28.60
C PHE A 439 -13.48 -5.22 29.39
N LEU A 440 -12.40 -5.47 28.67
CA LEU A 440 -11.02 -5.40 29.13
C LEU A 440 -10.48 -3.96 28.95
N GLY A 441 -9.69 -3.50 29.91
CA GLY A 441 -9.09 -2.17 29.90
C GLY A 441 -8.65 -1.79 31.31
N ASP A 442 -7.61 -0.96 31.40
CA ASP A 442 -7.09 -0.47 32.69
C ASP A 442 -7.50 1.01 32.91
N PRO A 443 -8.44 1.29 33.83
CA PRO A 443 -8.83 2.66 34.15
C PRO A 443 -7.66 3.53 34.63
N SER A 444 -6.62 2.92 35.22
CA SER A 444 -5.43 3.65 35.67
C SER A 444 -4.61 4.16 34.48
N ILE A 445 -4.50 3.38 33.40
CA ILE A 445 -3.85 3.81 32.15
C ILE A 445 -4.61 5.00 31.56
N ALA A 446 -5.93 4.89 31.44
CA ALA A 446 -6.78 5.98 30.94
C ALA A 446 -6.61 7.28 31.75
N LYS A 447 -6.56 7.19 33.09
CA LYS A 447 -6.31 8.35 33.96
C LYS A 447 -4.95 9.01 33.72
N THR A 448 -3.91 8.24 33.38
CA THR A 448 -2.58 8.80 33.09
C THR A 448 -2.49 9.41 31.69
N ALA A 449 -3.32 8.99 30.74
CA ALA A 449 -3.35 9.49 29.36
C ALA A 449 -3.99 10.89 29.23
N ALA A 450 -4.71 11.33 30.27
CA ALA A 450 -5.29 12.67 30.36
C ALA A 450 -4.23 13.77 30.17
N THR A 451 -4.64 14.89 29.54
CA THR A 451 -3.75 15.97 29.06
C THR A 451 -2.74 16.47 30.10
N HIS A 452 -3.14 16.56 31.38
CA HIS A 452 -2.31 17.06 32.48
C HIS A 452 -1.29 16.04 33.05
N ARG A 453 -1.36 14.74 32.67
CA ARG A 453 -0.46 13.67 33.17
C ARG A 453 0.26 12.89 32.05
N ARG A 454 -0.10 13.16 30.79
CA ARG A 454 0.31 12.40 29.60
C ARG A 454 1.83 12.32 29.39
N TYR A 455 2.57 13.39 29.69
CA TYR A 455 4.01 13.44 29.40
C TYR A 455 4.84 12.94 30.58
N THR A 456 4.68 11.66 30.89
CA THR A 456 5.40 10.97 31.97
C THR A 456 5.81 9.56 31.55
N PRO A 457 6.86 8.98 32.17
CA PRO A 457 7.26 7.59 31.87
C PRO A 457 6.15 6.58 32.17
N LEU A 458 5.33 6.82 33.20
CA LEU A 458 4.20 5.96 33.54
C LEU A 458 3.13 5.98 32.46
N SER A 459 2.74 7.17 31.98
CA SER A 459 1.76 7.29 30.89
C SER A 459 2.28 6.68 29.59
N LEU A 460 3.58 6.82 29.30
CA LEU A 460 4.21 6.17 28.15
C LEU A 460 4.08 4.64 28.23
N THR A 461 4.40 4.03 29.37
CA THR A 461 4.25 2.58 29.56
C THR A 461 2.80 2.14 29.32
N GLY A 462 1.83 2.86 29.90
CA GLY A 462 0.40 2.55 29.70
C GLY A 462 -0.02 2.64 28.23
N LEU A 463 0.39 3.71 27.54
CA LEU A 463 0.10 3.89 26.12
C LEU A 463 0.72 2.80 25.23
N LEU A 464 1.94 2.34 25.56
CA LEU A 464 2.58 1.25 24.83
C LEU A 464 1.89 -0.09 25.03
N VAL A 465 1.38 -0.34 26.23
CA VAL A 465 0.53 -1.50 26.52
C VAL A 465 -0.76 -1.42 25.70
N ASP A 466 -1.45 -0.28 25.71
CA ASP A 466 -2.66 -0.06 24.90
C ASP A 466 -2.41 -0.31 23.41
N LEU A 467 -1.34 0.26 22.85
CA LEU A 467 -0.97 0.06 21.45
C LEU A 467 -0.73 -1.41 21.11
N HIS A 468 -0.01 -2.13 21.97
CA HIS A 468 0.28 -3.54 21.74
C HIS A 468 -1.00 -4.40 21.80
N LEU A 469 -1.85 -4.18 22.80
CA LEU A 469 -3.10 -4.92 22.96
C LEU A 469 -4.10 -4.62 21.84
N LEU A 470 -4.24 -3.36 21.41
CA LEU A 470 -5.03 -2.99 20.24
C LEU A 470 -4.54 -3.70 18.97
N ALA A 471 -3.23 -3.72 18.73
CA ALA A 471 -2.65 -4.38 17.56
C ALA A 471 -2.79 -5.92 17.59
N MET A 472 -2.97 -6.53 18.76
CA MET A 472 -3.20 -7.97 18.94
C MET A 472 -4.66 -8.39 18.74
N CYS A 473 -5.61 -7.45 18.85
CA CYS A 473 -7.03 -7.71 18.69
C CYS A 473 -7.38 -8.22 17.28
N ASP A 474 -8.49 -8.94 17.16
CA ASP A 474 -8.96 -9.56 15.91
C ASP A 474 -9.53 -8.57 14.91
N TYR A 475 -10.06 -7.47 15.42
CA TYR A 475 -10.59 -6.36 14.65
C TYR A 475 -10.36 -5.05 15.42
N LEU A 476 -10.20 -3.93 14.72
CA LEU A 476 -9.97 -2.62 15.33
C LEU A 476 -11.08 -1.63 14.94
N VAL A 477 -11.80 -1.09 15.92
CA VAL A 477 -12.75 0.02 15.72
C VAL A 477 -12.19 1.28 16.35
N CYS A 478 -11.94 2.31 15.55
CA CYS A 478 -11.31 3.53 16.06
C CYS A 478 -11.61 4.75 15.18
N THR A 479 -10.97 5.87 15.49
CA THR A 479 -10.85 7.03 14.59
C THR A 479 -9.44 7.08 14.02
N PHE A 480 -9.32 7.03 12.69
CA PHE A 480 -8.04 7.16 12.00
C PHE A 480 -7.57 8.58 11.92
N SER A 481 -8.36 9.57 12.34
CA SER A 481 -7.81 10.88 12.68
C SER A 481 -6.81 10.80 13.84
N SER A 482 -6.94 9.81 14.76
CA SER A 482 -5.99 9.59 15.85
C SER A 482 -4.76 8.81 15.42
N GLN A 483 -3.57 9.33 15.71
CA GLN A 483 -2.31 8.62 15.41
C GLN A 483 -2.19 7.29 16.18
N VAL A 484 -2.82 7.18 17.36
CA VAL A 484 -2.82 5.92 18.14
C VAL A 484 -3.56 4.81 17.40
N GLY A 485 -4.72 5.12 16.81
CA GLY A 485 -5.49 4.16 16.01
C GLY A 485 -4.71 3.70 14.78
N ARG A 486 -4.04 4.65 14.09
CA ARG A 486 -3.20 4.33 12.93
C ARG A 486 -1.97 3.50 13.28
N VAL A 487 -1.26 3.81 14.38
CA VAL A 487 -0.11 3.01 14.82
C VAL A 487 -0.54 1.60 15.22
N ALA A 488 -1.67 1.43 15.90
CA ALA A 488 -2.19 0.10 16.23
C ALA A 488 -2.51 -0.70 14.96
N TYR A 489 -3.13 -0.07 13.96
CA TYR A 489 -3.40 -0.68 12.65
C TYR A 489 -2.12 -1.05 11.90
N GLU A 490 -1.13 -0.16 11.82
CA GLU A 490 0.17 -0.41 11.18
C GLU A 490 0.93 -1.56 11.86
N MET A 491 0.89 -1.64 13.19
CA MET A 491 1.44 -2.78 13.94
C MET A 491 0.68 -4.07 13.62
N MET A 492 -0.66 -4.01 13.56
CA MET A 492 -1.51 -5.15 13.20
C MET A 492 -1.14 -5.69 11.81
N GLN A 493 -0.89 -4.82 10.83
CA GLN A 493 -0.46 -5.21 9.48
C GLN A 493 0.83 -6.04 9.47
N THR A 494 1.76 -5.79 10.39
CA THR A 494 3.03 -6.54 10.44
C THR A 494 2.99 -7.82 11.26
N ASN A 495 1.99 -7.95 12.11
CA ASN A 495 1.81 -9.11 12.99
C ASN A 495 0.87 -10.15 12.36
N ARG A 496 0.27 -9.84 11.22
CA ARG A 496 -0.64 -10.71 10.45
C ARG A 496 -0.20 -10.76 8.99
N VAL A 497 -0.68 -11.78 8.29
CA VAL A 497 -0.47 -11.91 6.84
C VAL A 497 -1.17 -10.77 6.12
N ASP A 498 -2.48 -10.67 6.32
CA ASP A 498 -3.30 -9.57 5.84
C ASP A 498 -4.21 -9.08 6.95
N ALA A 499 -4.12 -7.79 7.27
CA ALA A 499 -5.02 -7.14 8.20
C ALA A 499 -5.73 -5.94 7.54
N SER A 500 -5.64 -5.78 6.21
CA SER A 500 -6.17 -4.61 5.49
C SER A 500 -7.65 -4.38 5.76
N ASP A 501 -8.42 -5.45 5.95
CA ASP A 501 -9.86 -5.36 6.22
C ASP A 501 -10.19 -5.56 7.72
N SER A 502 -9.19 -5.67 8.60
CA SER A 502 -9.37 -5.92 10.04
C SER A 502 -9.61 -4.65 10.85
N PHE A 503 -10.28 -3.65 10.27
CA PHE A 503 -10.62 -2.42 10.96
C PHE A 503 -11.93 -1.79 10.47
N PHE A 504 -12.48 -0.92 11.30
CA PHE A 504 -13.44 0.10 10.89
C PHE A 504 -13.03 1.46 11.48
N SER A 505 -13.03 2.50 10.65
CA SER A 505 -12.79 3.86 11.11
C SER A 505 -14.07 4.69 11.07
N LEU A 506 -14.37 5.41 12.15
CA LEU A 506 -15.53 6.30 12.20
C LEU A 506 -15.35 7.60 11.41
N ASP A 507 -14.12 7.94 11.04
CA ASP A 507 -13.79 9.20 10.38
C ASP A 507 -12.91 8.99 9.13
N ASP A 508 -11.62 9.21 9.25
CA ASP A 508 -10.69 9.24 8.14
C ASP A 508 -10.46 7.84 7.55
N ILE A 509 -10.12 7.78 6.27
CA ILE A 509 -9.41 6.62 5.72
C ILE A 509 -7.99 6.55 6.30
N TYR A 510 -7.27 5.46 6.07
CA TYR A 510 -5.87 5.41 6.47
C TYR A 510 -5.06 6.53 5.78
N TYR A 511 -4.20 7.20 6.57
CA TYR A 511 -3.23 8.16 6.06
C TYR A 511 -1.99 8.24 6.96
N PHE A 512 -0.87 8.62 6.36
CA PHE A 512 0.35 8.99 7.05
C PHE A 512 0.53 10.52 7.05
N GLY A 513 0.73 11.12 8.22
CA GLY A 513 0.86 12.58 8.33
C GLY A 513 2.02 13.11 7.49
N GLY A 514 1.73 14.01 6.55
CA GLY A 514 2.73 14.58 5.65
C GLY A 514 3.01 13.77 4.38
N GLN A 515 2.25 12.70 4.12
CA GLN A 515 2.32 11.90 2.89
C GLN A 515 2.24 12.72 1.58
N ASN A 516 2.67 12.10 0.50
CA ASN A 516 2.35 12.50 -0.87
C ASN A 516 0.85 12.29 -1.16
N ALA A 517 0.38 12.86 -2.28
CA ALA A 517 -1.03 12.78 -2.67
C ALA A 517 -1.53 11.33 -2.67
N HIS A 518 -2.67 11.10 -2.01
CA HIS A 518 -3.37 9.82 -2.05
C HIS A 518 -4.31 9.84 -3.26
N ASP A 519 -4.05 8.96 -4.23
CA ASP A 519 -4.88 8.83 -5.41
C ASP A 519 -5.58 7.48 -5.46
N ARG A 520 -6.77 7.48 -6.04
CA ARG A 520 -7.44 6.28 -6.55
C ARG A 520 -7.50 6.36 -8.07
N VAL A 521 -7.50 5.22 -8.74
CA VAL A 521 -7.72 5.11 -10.18
C VAL A 521 -9.18 4.76 -10.46
N ALA A 522 -9.81 5.46 -11.40
CA ALA A 522 -11.13 5.10 -11.90
C ALA A 522 -11.06 3.78 -12.67
N VAL A 523 -11.82 2.77 -12.23
CA VAL A 523 -11.93 1.46 -12.89
C VAL A 523 -13.24 1.32 -13.67
N LEU A 524 -14.22 2.19 -13.39
CA LEU A 524 -15.47 2.31 -14.12
C LEU A 524 -15.73 3.79 -14.46
N PRO A 525 -16.43 4.10 -15.55
CA PRO A 525 -16.78 5.48 -15.88
C PRO A 525 -17.91 6.03 -15.00
N ASN A 526 -17.96 7.35 -14.86
CA ASN A 526 -19.04 8.07 -14.22
C ASN A 526 -19.38 9.36 -14.97
N ASP A 527 -20.67 9.55 -15.28
CA ASP A 527 -21.13 10.70 -16.05
C ASP A 527 -21.46 11.93 -15.18
N GLY A 528 -21.51 11.77 -13.85
CA GLY A 528 -21.76 12.87 -12.89
C GLY A 528 -23.24 13.24 -12.72
N ALA A 529 -24.15 12.29 -12.90
CA ALA A 529 -25.60 12.55 -12.92
C ALA A 529 -26.25 12.72 -11.53
N TYR A 530 -25.61 12.26 -10.45
CA TYR A 530 -26.20 12.21 -9.10
C TYR A 530 -25.43 13.09 -8.10
N GLN A 531 -25.09 14.33 -8.51
CA GLN A 531 -24.29 15.28 -7.71
C GLN A 531 -22.87 14.75 -7.40
N ASP A 532 -22.41 13.78 -8.17
CA ASP A 532 -21.08 13.20 -8.15
C ASP A 532 -20.26 13.69 -9.35
N ILE A 533 -18.93 13.53 -9.28
CA ILE A 533 -18.04 14.07 -10.30
C ILE A 533 -17.94 13.16 -11.53
N PRO A 534 -17.79 13.72 -12.74
CA PRO A 534 -17.53 12.93 -13.92
C PRO A 534 -16.08 12.44 -13.97
N PHE A 535 -15.88 11.19 -14.36
CA PHE A 535 -14.56 10.60 -14.61
C PHE A 535 -14.60 9.45 -15.61
N GLN A 536 -13.48 9.24 -16.29
CA GLN A 536 -13.28 8.15 -17.25
C GLN A 536 -12.37 7.09 -16.64
N VAL A 537 -12.44 5.86 -17.17
CA VAL A 537 -11.55 4.77 -16.75
C VAL A 537 -10.09 5.21 -16.95
N GLY A 538 -9.27 5.03 -15.92
CA GLY A 538 -7.87 5.44 -15.89
C GLY A 538 -7.62 6.83 -15.30
N ASP A 539 -8.66 7.65 -15.07
CA ASP A 539 -8.49 8.94 -14.40
C ASP A 539 -7.95 8.73 -12.96
N LEU A 540 -6.97 9.55 -12.58
CA LEU A 540 -6.51 9.64 -11.19
C LEU A 540 -7.40 10.61 -10.41
N ILE A 541 -7.86 10.16 -9.26
CA ILE A 541 -8.74 10.91 -8.38
C ILE A 541 -8.03 11.10 -7.04
N GLY A 542 -7.62 12.33 -6.75
CA GLY A 542 -7.02 12.69 -5.47
C GLY A 542 -8.08 12.66 -4.38
N ILE A 543 -7.99 11.72 -3.45
CA ILE A 543 -9.03 11.48 -2.46
C ILE A 543 -8.84 12.33 -1.20
N ALA A 544 -9.95 12.81 -0.65
CA ALA A 544 -10.00 13.43 0.67
C ALA A 544 -10.41 12.41 1.75
N GLY A 545 -11.32 11.49 1.43
CA GLY A 545 -11.80 10.46 2.36
C GLY A 545 -12.98 9.66 1.83
N ASN A 546 -13.38 8.66 2.60
CA ASN A 546 -14.57 7.84 2.39
C ASN A 546 -15.62 8.26 3.44
N HIS A 547 -16.87 8.44 3.02
CA HIS A 547 -17.96 8.81 3.95
C HIS A 547 -18.66 7.59 4.55
N TRP A 548 -18.21 6.37 4.24
CA TRP A 548 -18.75 5.11 4.73
C TRP A 548 -20.24 4.88 4.38
N ASN A 549 -20.72 5.54 3.31
CA ASN A 549 -22.11 5.48 2.85
C ASN A 549 -22.24 5.11 1.35
N GLY A 550 -21.19 4.52 0.78
CA GLY A 550 -21.09 4.21 -0.66
C GLY A 550 -20.43 5.30 -1.51
N TYR A 551 -20.26 6.51 -0.94
CA TYR A 551 -19.55 7.62 -1.57
C TYR A 551 -18.28 8.00 -0.79
N GLY A 552 -17.27 8.43 -1.52
CA GLY A 552 -16.19 9.24 -0.98
C GLY A 552 -16.21 10.66 -1.55
N ARG A 553 -15.16 11.42 -1.26
CA ARG A 553 -14.96 12.76 -1.81
C ARG A 553 -13.54 12.92 -2.34
N GLY A 554 -13.38 13.62 -3.44
CA GLY A 554 -12.08 13.88 -4.03
C GLY A 554 -12.13 14.75 -5.28
N THR A 555 -10.98 14.90 -5.92
CA THR A 555 -10.80 15.73 -7.12
C THR A 555 -10.29 14.88 -8.26
N ASN A 556 -11.00 14.86 -9.40
CA ASN A 556 -10.49 14.25 -10.62
C ASN A 556 -9.30 15.10 -11.12
N LYS A 557 -8.10 14.52 -11.20
CA LYS A 557 -6.88 15.26 -11.59
C LYS A 557 -6.86 15.70 -13.05
N ARG A 558 -7.60 15.02 -13.93
CA ARG A 558 -7.69 15.38 -15.35
C ARG A 558 -8.58 16.59 -15.57
N THR A 559 -9.74 16.63 -14.90
CA THR A 559 -10.75 17.69 -15.10
C THR A 559 -10.69 18.80 -14.03
N ASN A 560 -9.97 18.55 -12.94
CA ASN A 560 -9.90 19.40 -11.74
C ASN A 560 -11.26 19.64 -11.06
N VAL A 561 -12.23 18.75 -11.29
CA VAL A 561 -13.57 18.82 -10.66
C VAL A 561 -13.52 18.10 -9.31
N ASN A 562 -13.97 18.78 -8.24
CA ASN A 562 -14.09 18.24 -6.89
C ASN A 562 -15.55 17.90 -6.55
N GLY A 563 -15.78 16.81 -5.83
CA GLY A 563 -17.12 16.43 -5.38
C GLY A 563 -17.20 14.98 -4.91
N LEU A 564 -18.42 14.45 -4.86
CA LEU A 564 -18.69 13.07 -4.46
C LEU A 564 -18.21 12.08 -5.52
N ILE A 565 -17.78 10.91 -5.07
CA ILE A 565 -17.27 9.83 -5.90
C ILE A 565 -17.98 8.53 -5.48
N PRO A 566 -18.67 7.82 -6.39
CA PRO A 566 -19.15 6.48 -6.12
C PRO A 566 -17.95 5.55 -5.86
N TRP A 567 -17.77 5.11 -4.61
CA TRP A 567 -16.50 4.54 -4.16
C TRP A 567 -16.12 3.27 -4.93
N TYR A 568 -17.11 2.43 -5.22
CA TYR A 568 -16.97 1.16 -5.93
C TYR A 568 -16.46 1.29 -7.39
N LYS A 569 -16.53 2.50 -7.98
CA LYS A 569 -16.02 2.77 -9.33
C LYS A 569 -14.53 3.08 -9.37
N THR A 570 -13.85 3.00 -8.22
CA THR A 570 -12.44 3.37 -8.07
C THR A 570 -11.67 2.31 -7.30
N ALA A 571 -10.36 2.20 -7.56
CA ALA A 571 -9.44 1.31 -6.84
C ALA A 571 -8.23 2.11 -6.33
N ASP A 572 -7.54 1.65 -5.29
CA ASP A 572 -6.35 2.33 -4.78
C ASP A 572 -5.22 2.37 -5.81
N HIS A 573 -4.58 3.55 -5.95
CA HIS A 573 -3.43 3.71 -6.81
C HIS A 573 -2.13 3.48 -6.02
N LEU A 574 -1.50 2.33 -6.24
CA LEU A 574 -0.22 2.01 -5.61
C LEU A 574 0.91 2.89 -6.18
N VAL A 575 1.56 3.65 -5.30
CA VAL A 575 2.72 4.47 -5.65
C VAL A 575 3.99 3.66 -5.45
N LEU A 576 4.70 3.36 -6.53
CA LEU A 576 5.93 2.57 -6.48
C LEU A 576 7.15 3.47 -6.59
N TYR A 577 8.10 3.32 -5.67
CA TYR A 577 9.38 4.04 -5.71
C TYR A 577 10.56 3.05 -5.79
N PRO A 578 11.59 3.33 -6.61
CA PRO A 578 12.80 2.52 -6.68
C PRO A 578 13.71 2.81 -5.48
N PHE A 579 13.36 2.27 -4.32
CA PHE A 579 14.23 2.33 -3.13
C PHE A 579 15.49 1.47 -3.32
N PRO A 580 16.58 1.74 -2.59
CA PRO A 580 17.74 0.86 -2.56
C PRO A 580 17.38 -0.57 -2.13
N GLU A 581 17.86 -1.55 -2.90
CA GLU A 581 17.59 -2.98 -2.68
C GLU A 581 18.56 -3.62 -1.68
N TYR A 582 19.63 -2.91 -1.31
CA TYR A 582 20.71 -3.41 -0.43
C TYR A 582 21.19 -4.81 -0.85
N LYS A 583 21.73 -4.93 -2.08
CA LYS A 583 22.08 -6.21 -2.72
C LYS A 583 23.09 -7.08 -1.95
N GLN A 584 23.78 -6.48 -0.97
CA GLN A 584 24.67 -7.16 -0.03
C GLN A 584 23.88 -8.07 0.95
N VAL A 585 22.60 -7.80 1.14
CA VAL A 585 21.69 -8.60 1.97
C VAL A 585 21.08 -9.70 1.09
N PRO A 586 21.31 -10.99 1.40
CA PRO A 586 20.74 -12.10 0.64
C PRO A 586 19.20 -12.02 0.61
N LEU A 587 18.56 -12.48 -0.47
CA LEU A 587 17.09 -12.46 -0.55
C LEU A 587 16.44 -13.37 0.50
N TYR A 588 17.07 -14.51 0.78
CA TYR A 588 16.62 -15.50 1.75
C TYR A 588 17.70 -15.74 2.80
N THR A 589 17.28 -16.06 4.02
CA THR A 589 18.18 -16.46 5.11
C THR A 589 18.73 -17.86 4.81
N ASP A 590 20.05 -18.05 4.88
CA ASP A 590 20.66 -19.37 4.67
C ASP A 590 20.34 -20.27 5.89
N THR A 591 19.37 -21.17 5.74
CA THR A 591 18.95 -22.08 6.80
C THR A 591 19.99 -23.17 7.10
N ARG A 592 21.03 -23.33 6.29
CA ARG A 592 22.06 -24.38 6.47
C ARG A 592 23.03 -24.11 7.63
N GLN A 593 23.02 -22.92 8.22
CA GLN A 593 23.87 -22.57 9.36
C GLN A 593 23.21 -22.75 10.73
N LYS A 594 21.92 -23.11 10.80
CA LYS A 594 21.24 -23.35 12.09
C LYS A 594 21.36 -24.79 12.61
N ASP A 595 21.83 -25.72 11.78
CA ASP A 595 21.98 -27.14 12.10
C ASP A 595 23.46 -27.59 12.25
N LEU A 596 24.36 -26.66 12.60
CA LEU A 596 25.78 -26.95 12.91
C LEU A 596 26.12 -26.60 14.36
#